data_AF-A0A0L7QXC9-F1
#
_entry.id   AF-A0A0L7QXC9-F1
#
_cell.length_a   1.000
_cell.length_b   1.000
_cell.length_c   1.000
_cell.angle_alpha   90.00
_cell.angle_beta   90.00
_cell.angle_gamma   90.00
#
_symmetry.space_group_name_H-M   'P 1'
#
loop_
_entity.id
_entity.type
_entity.pdbx_description
1 polymer ?
#
loop_
_entity_poly.entity_id
_entity_poly.type
_entity_poly.pdbx_seq_one_letter_code
_entity_poly.pdbx_strand_id
1 'polypeptide(L)' 'MLYWNAMNCVKYDVGCPINGMWSSWTVWTPCTSNCGIGTQLRNRMCNNPSPSGNGTLCSGLASEIRQCFTKPCIGIFLI' A
#
# COMPACT_ATOMS: atom_id res chain seq x y z
N MET A 1 7.28 -31.13 19.58
CA MET A 1 8.70 -30.83 19.24
C MET A 1 8.77 -29.67 18.23
N LEU A 2 8.29 -28.48 18.59
CA LEU A 2 8.26 -27.30 17.70
C LEU A 2 9.47 -26.36 17.88
N TYR A 3 10.39 -26.69 18.78
CA TYR A 3 11.50 -25.83 19.21
C TYR A 3 12.74 -25.87 18.29
N TRP A 4 12.85 -26.83 17.36
CA TRP A 4 14.05 -26.98 16.53
C TRP A 4 14.14 -25.95 15.37
N ASN A 5 13.00 -25.52 14.82
CA ASN A 5 12.97 -24.64 13.64
C ASN A 5 13.37 -23.20 13.96
N ALA A 6 13.01 -22.68 15.15
CA ALA A 6 13.37 -21.32 15.57
C ALA A 6 14.88 -21.16 15.80
N MET A 7 15.55 -22.18 16.34
CA MET A 7 16.99 -22.12 16.61
C MET A 7 17.85 -22.18 15.34
N ASN A 8 17.37 -22.79 14.26
CA ASN A 8 18.09 -22.84 12.98
C ASN A 8 18.08 -21.50 12.24
N CYS A 9 17.00 -20.73 12.34
CA CYS A 9 16.93 -19.36 11.83
C CYS A 9 18.06 -18.49 12.44
N VAL A 10 18.18 -18.48 13.77
CA VAL A 10 19.19 -17.64 14.46
C VAL A 10 20.63 -18.06 14.15
N LYS A 11 20.86 -19.35 13.88
CA LYS A 11 22.21 -19.90 13.68
C LYS A 11 22.65 -19.92 12.20
N TYR A 12 21.72 -20.11 11.26
CA TYR A 12 22.03 -20.35 9.84
C TYR A 12 21.27 -19.42 8.87
N ASP A 13 20.46 -18.48 9.36
CA ASP A 13 19.63 -17.55 8.57
C ASP A 13 18.64 -18.23 7.59
N VAL A 14 18.29 -19.48 7.87
CA VAL A 14 17.35 -20.27 7.05
C VAL A 14 15.97 -20.28 7.69
N GLY A 15 14.95 -19.82 6.94
CA GLY A 15 13.54 -19.94 7.34
C GLY A 15 13.10 -19.00 8.46
N CYS A 16 13.81 -17.88 8.67
CA CYS A 16 13.42 -16.88 9.64
C CYS A 16 12.06 -16.24 9.32
N PRO A 17 11.19 -16.03 10.33
CA PRO A 17 9.99 -15.24 10.14
C PRO A 17 10.38 -13.79 9.89
N ILE A 18 10.05 -13.27 8.70
CA ILE A 18 10.20 -11.85 8.37
C ILE A 18 8.82 -11.24 8.39
N ASN A 19 8.61 -10.26 9.26
CA ASN A 19 7.38 -9.48 9.26
C ASN A 19 7.38 -8.55 8.05
N GLY A 20 6.31 -8.58 7.27
CA GLY A 20 6.14 -7.73 6.12
C GLY A 20 6.05 -6.27 6.54
N MET A 21 6.71 -5.39 5.79
CA MET A 21 6.54 -3.95 5.95
C MET A 21 6.16 -3.31 4.63
N TRP A 22 5.41 -2.21 4.76
CA TRP A 22 4.95 -1.44 3.63
C TRP A 22 6.12 -0.77 2.91
N SER A 23 6.09 -0.82 1.59
CA SER A 23 6.85 0.09 0.73
C SER A 23 6.40 1.53 0.96
N SER A 24 7.18 2.47 0.45
CA SER A 24 6.69 3.81 0.21
C SER A 24 5.43 3.77 -0.65
N TRP A 25 4.52 4.70 -0.39
CA TRP A 25 3.37 4.92 -1.24
C TRP A 25 3.81 5.34 -2.64
N THR A 26 3.06 4.90 -3.65
CA THR A 26 3.15 5.49 -4.99
C THR A 26 2.75 6.97 -4.93
N VAL A 27 3.16 7.72 -5.95
CA VAL A 27 2.53 9.01 -6.21
C VAL A 27 1.02 8.83 -6.39
N TRP A 28 0.28 9.86 -6.02
CA TRP A 28 -1.15 9.90 -6.30
C TRP A 28 -1.38 9.91 -7.82
N THR A 29 -2.39 9.18 -8.28
CA THR A 29 -2.87 9.29 -9.65
C THR A 29 -3.34 10.72 -9.93
N PRO A 30 -3.39 11.14 -11.20
CA PRO A 30 -4.11 12.35 -11.58
C PRO A 30 -5.55 12.32 -11.06
N CYS A 31 -6.12 13.51 -10.84
CA CYS A 31 -7.53 13.65 -10.47
C CYS A 31 -8.40 13.08 -11.60
N THR A 32 -9.41 12.27 -11.26
CA THR A 32 -10.34 11.69 -12.25
C THR A 32 -11.14 12.75 -13.00
N SER A 33 -11.34 13.92 -12.39
CA SER A 33 -12.08 15.04 -12.96
C SER A 33 -11.14 16.16 -13.34
N ASN A 34 -11.30 16.72 -14.54
CA ASN A 34 -10.54 17.89 -15.00
C ASN A 34 -11.17 19.23 -14.54
N CYS A 35 -12.38 19.19 -14.00
CA CYS A 35 -13.05 20.30 -13.36
C CYS A 35 -13.91 19.81 -12.18
N GLY A 36 -14.17 20.68 -11.21
CA GLY A 36 -14.96 20.36 -10.02
C GLY A 36 -14.27 19.34 -9.11
N ILE A 37 -15.07 18.43 -8.55
CA ILE A 37 -14.62 17.41 -7.59
C ILE A 37 -14.31 16.12 -8.36
N GLY A 38 -13.17 15.52 -8.06
CA GLY A 38 -12.80 14.18 -8.51
C GLY A 38 -12.19 13.36 -7.39
N THR A 39 -11.62 12.22 -7.75
CA THR A 39 -10.85 11.37 -6.84
C THR A 39 -9.45 11.11 -7.38
N GLN A 40 -8.56 10.74 -6.48
CA GLN A 40 -7.21 10.28 -6.80
C GLN A 40 -6.91 9.06 -5.92
N LEU A 41 -6.09 8.17 -6.44
CA LEU A 41 -5.74 6.90 -5.82
C LEU A 41 -4.22 6.81 -5.65
N ARG A 42 -3.77 6.16 -4.58
CA ARG A 42 -2.38 5.72 -4.43
C ARG A 42 -2.34 4.31 -3.85
N ASN A 43 -1.26 3.60 -4.13
CA ASN A 43 -1.05 2.24 -3.65
C ASN A 43 0.29 2.11 -2.93
N ARG A 44 0.45 1.03 -2.17
CA ARG A 44 1.71 0.58 -1.58
C ARG A 44 1.75 -0.94 -1.59
N MET A 45 2.95 -1.51 -1.51
CA MET A 45 3.16 -2.95 -1.53
C MET A 45 3.71 -3.44 -0.21
N CYS A 46 3.34 -4.64 0.22
CA CYS A 46 3.90 -5.28 1.41
C CYS A 46 5.19 -6.03 1.06
N ASN A 47 6.22 -5.30 0.67
CA ASN A 47 7.45 -5.88 0.09
C ASN A 47 8.75 -5.22 0.56
N ASN A 48 8.72 -4.41 1.61
CA ASN A 48 9.90 -3.68 2.07
C ASN A 48 10.15 -3.80 3.59
N PRO A 49 10.40 -5.02 4.13
CA PRO A 49 10.64 -6.27 3.40
C PRO A 49 9.36 -7.08 3.12
N SER A 50 9.45 -8.06 2.22
CA SER A 50 8.37 -9.02 1.97
C SER A 50 8.25 -10.00 3.14
N PRO A 51 7.03 -10.34 3.57
CA PRO A 51 6.82 -11.31 4.64
C PRO A 51 7.28 -12.71 4.22
N SER A 52 7.93 -13.44 5.13
CA SER A 52 8.40 -14.82 4.88
C SER A 52 8.27 -15.70 6.11
N GLY A 53 8.27 -17.02 5.89
CA GLY A 53 8.13 -18.00 6.96
C GLY A 53 6.81 -17.82 7.71
N ASN A 54 6.88 -17.71 9.04
CA ASN A 54 5.74 -17.45 9.89
C ASN A 54 5.62 -15.96 10.31
N GLY A 55 6.20 -15.06 9.52
CA GLY A 55 6.12 -13.62 9.74
C GLY A 55 4.74 -13.04 9.41
N THR A 56 4.44 -11.87 9.96
CA THR A 56 3.11 -11.25 9.80
C THR A 56 2.97 -10.49 8.48
N LEU A 57 1.76 -10.48 7.92
CA LEU A 57 1.42 -9.60 6.80
C LEU A 57 1.29 -8.15 7.26
N CYS A 58 1.51 -7.21 6.34
CA CYS A 58 1.37 -5.79 6.62
C CYS A 58 -0.07 -5.45 7.05
N SER A 59 -0.20 -4.70 8.15
CA SER A 59 -1.51 -4.25 8.64
C SER A 59 -1.99 -2.98 7.93
N GLY A 60 -3.29 -2.91 7.64
CA GLY A 60 -3.94 -1.78 6.97
C GLY A 60 -4.16 -1.99 5.47
N LEU A 61 -4.69 -0.97 4.80
CA LEU A 61 -5.03 -1.05 3.37
C LEU A 61 -3.81 -0.85 2.47
N ALA A 62 -3.76 -1.59 1.37
CA ALA A 62 -2.76 -1.43 0.31
C ALA A 62 -3.05 -0.27 -0.64
N SER A 63 -4.30 0.21 -0.65
CA SER A 63 -4.81 1.27 -1.52
C SER A 63 -5.47 2.36 -0.69
N GLU A 64 -5.32 3.60 -1.13
CA GLU A 64 -5.96 4.76 -0.53
C GLU A 64 -6.62 5.61 -1.62
N ILE A 65 -7.80 6.12 -1.33
CA ILE A 65 -8.57 7.01 -2.20
C ILE A 65 -8.84 8.30 -1.43
N ARG A 66 -8.66 9.45 -2.09
CA ARG A 66 -9.07 10.74 -1.54
C ARG A 66 -9.70 11.61 -2.61
N GLN A 67 -10.47 12.61 -2.18
CA GLN A 67 -10.99 13.64 -3.08
C GLN A 67 -9.87 14.57 -3.57
N CYS A 68 -10.07 15.10 -4.77
CA CYS A 68 -9.28 16.19 -5.35
C CYS A 68 -10.23 17.27 -5.83
N PHE A 69 -9.78 18.52 -5.73
CA PHE A 69 -10.52 19.70 -6.16
C PHE A 69 -9.75 20.34 -7.30
N THR A 70 -10.41 20.48 -8.44
CA THR A 70 -9.87 21.12 -9.63
C THR A 70 -10.62 22.41 -9.91
N LYS A 71 -10.26 23.10 -11.01
CA LYS A 71 -10.95 24.32 -11.43
C LYS A 71 -12.46 24.08 -11.52
N PRO A 72 -13.32 25.07 -11.21
CA PRO A 72 -14.76 24.92 -11.37
C PRO A 72 -15.14 24.47 -12.79
N CYS A 73 -16.18 23.64 -12.90
CA CYS A 73 -16.73 23.30 -14.20
C CYS A 73 -17.50 24.51 -14.75
N ILE A 74 -17.13 24.97 -15.93
CA ILE A 74 -17.93 25.96 -16.66
C ILE A 74 -19.08 25.17 -17.27
N GLY A 75 -20.19 25.09 -16.54
CA GLY A 75 -21.45 24.69 -17.13
C GLY A 75 -21.84 25.81 -18.08
N ILE A 76 -21.68 25.59 -19.38
CA ILE A 76 -22.43 26.40 -20.35
C ILE A 76 -23.87 25.92 -20.17
N PHE A 77 -24.60 26.57 -19.27
CA PHE A 77 -26.06 26.46 -19.22
C PHE A 77 -26.57 27.08 -20.53
N LEU A 78 -26.59 26.27 -21.60
CA LEU A 78 -27.34 26.59 -22.81
C LEU A 78 -28.80 26.27 -22.50
N ILE A 79 -29.51 27.24 -21.90
CA ILE A 79 -30.97 27.32 -21.92
C ILE A 79 -31.35 28.77 -22.10
#